data_AF-A0A7G1I6L1-F1
#
_entry.id   AF-A0A7G1I6L1-F1
#
_cell.length_a   1.000
_cell.length_b   1.000
_cell.length_c   1.000
_cell.angle_alpha   90.00
_cell.angle_beta   90.00
_cell.angle_gamma   90.00
#
_symmetry.space_group_name_H-M   'P 1'
#
loop_
_entity.id
_entity.type
_entity.pdbx_description
1 polymer ?
#
loop_
_entity_poly.entity_id
_entity_poly.type
_entity_poly.pdbx_seq_one_letter_code
_entity_poly.pdbx_strand_id
1 'polypeptide(L)'
;MTDAAASWKKCANREINTRNVKKDDPRNLFWTTGPASQADGILAMTMIQEAQGWNCQRALSARNNVVIDLELCGRNVPGSVVPQFVTAVDNKVDAQS
;
A
#
# COMPACT_ATOMS: atom_id res chain seq x y z
N MET A 1 -12.51 2.71 7.23
CA MET A 1 -11.64 2.78 6.04
C MET A 1 -12.16 3.69 4.92
N THR A 2 -13.37 4.25 5.03
CA THR A 2 -14.01 5.04 3.96
C THR A 2 -13.21 6.29 3.55
N ASP A 3 -12.65 7.02 4.51
CA ASP A 3 -11.88 8.24 4.24
C ASP A 3 -10.55 7.94 3.54
N ALA A 4 -9.88 6.87 3.96
CA ALA A 4 -8.68 6.38 3.28
C ALA A 4 -8.99 5.95 1.84
N ALA A 5 -10.08 5.22 1.63
CA ALA A 5 -10.51 4.81 0.30
C ALA A 5 -10.83 6.01 -0.60
N ALA A 6 -11.54 7.02 -0.08
CA ALA A 6 -11.82 8.25 -0.80
C ALA A 6 -10.53 9.02 -1.17
N SER A 7 -9.56 9.05 -0.27
CA SER A 7 -8.27 9.70 -0.50
C SER A 7 -7.45 8.95 -1.54
N TRP A 8 -7.35 7.62 -1.44
CA TRP A 8 -6.60 6.78 -2.38
C TRP A 8 -7.19 6.83 -3.78
N LYS A 9 -8.53 6.89 -3.91
CA LYS A 9 -9.19 7.08 -5.21
C LYS A 9 -8.77 8.38 -5.92
N LYS A 10 -8.44 9.45 -5.18
CA LYS A 10 -7.92 10.70 -5.77
C LYS A 10 -6.48 10.54 -6.29
N CYS A 11 -5.73 9.60 -5.73
CA CYS A 11 -4.36 9.29 -6.13
C CYS A 11 -4.27 8.17 -7.17
N ALA A 12 -5.35 7.41 -7.41
CA ALA A 12 -5.36 6.25 -8.29
C ALA A 12 -5.05 6.61 -9.75
N ASN A 13 -4.26 5.77 -10.43
CA ASN A 13 -3.84 5.94 -11.82
C ASN A 13 -3.17 7.31 -12.10
N ARG A 14 -2.31 7.75 -11.17
CA ARG A 14 -1.56 9.01 -11.29
C ARG A 14 -0.08 8.77 -11.03
N GLU A 15 0.74 9.69 -11.54
CA GLU A 15 2.13 9.80 -11.11
C GLU A 15 2.22 10.66 -9.86
N ILE A 16 3.00 10.19 -8.88
CA ILE A 16 3.29 10.87 -7.63
C ILE A 16 4.78 11.14 -7.58
N ASN A 17 5.14 12.42 -7.41
CA ASN A 17 6.49 12.85 -7.14
C ASN A 17 6.71 12.87 -5.61
N THR A 18 7.73 12.14 -5.15
CA THR A 18 8.13 12.09 -3.75
C THR A 18 9.57 12.53 -3.58
N ARG A 19 9.90 13.11 -2.41
CA ARG A 19 11.27 13.47 -2.05
C ARG A 19 11.55 12.99 -0.64
N ASN A 20 12.72 12.38 -0.44
CA ASN A 20 13.17 12.07 0.91
C ASN A 20 13.72 13.34 1.56
N VAL A 21 13.00 13.88 2.54
CA VAL A 21 13.38 15.14 3.22
C VAL A 21 14.50 15.00 4.25
N LYS A 22 14.90 13.77 4.58
CA LYS A 22 15.93 13.47 5.61
C LYS A 22 17.26 12.99 5.05
N LYS A 23 17.35 12.80 3.73
CA LYS A 23 18.61 12.45 3.07
C LYS A 23 19.10 13.68 2.33
N ASP A 24 20.41 13.88 2.30
CA ASP A 24 21.06 14.88 1.43
C ASP A 24 20.98 14.51 -0.06
N ASP A 25 20.07 13.61 -0.44
CA ASP A 25 19.79 13.25 -1.81
C ASP A 25 18.71 14.20 -2.36
N PRO A 26 19.06 15.13 -3.27
CA PRO A 26 18.10 16.11 -3.77
C PRO A 26 17.12 15.53 -4.79
N ARG A 27 17.28 14.26 -5.18
CA ARG A 27 16.50 13.64 -6.25
C ARG A 27 15.07 13.38 -5.81
N ASN A 28 14.17 13.65 -6.73
CA ASN A 28 12.79 13.20 -6.65
C ASN A 28 12.73 11.72 -7.03
N LEU A 29 11.79 10.99 -6.45
CA LEU A 29 11.40 9.65 -6.84
C LEU A 29 9.97 9.70 -7.36
N PHE A 30 9.79 9.25 -8.59
CA PHE A 30 8.48 9.21 -9.22
C PHE A 30 7.85 7.81 -9.08
N TRP A 31 6.55 7.79 -8.79
CA TRP A 31 5.77 6.57 -8.61
C TRP A 31 4.49 6.63 -9.42
N THR A 32 4.22 5.61 -10.25
CA THR A 32 2.91 5.44 -10.87
C THR A 32 2.03 4.59 -9.96
N THR A 33 0.87 5.10 -9.57
CA THR A 33 -0.13 4.34 -8.84
C THR A 33 -1.03 3.55 -9.79
N GLY A 34 -1.43 2.37 -9.37
CA GLY A 34 -2.53 1.62 -9.98
C GLY A 34 -3.91 2.08 -9.49
N PRO A 35 -4.98 1.35 -9.86
CA PRO A 35 -6.30 1.59 -9.31
C PRO A 35 -6.33 1.33 -7.81
N ALA A 36 -7.11 2.12 -7.07
CA ALA A 36 -7.48 1.79 -5.70
C ALA A 36 -8.67 0.84 -5.73
N SER A 37 -8.53 -0.35 -5.14
CA SER A 37 -9.62 -1.33 -5.02
C SER A 37 -9.91 -1.64 -3.56
N GLN A 38 -11.17 -1.97 -3.27
CA GLN A 38 -11.57 -2.45 -1.95
C GLN A 38 -12.35 -3.73 -2.11
N ALA A 39 -11.84 -4.80 -1.50
CA ALA A 39 -12.46 -6.13 -1.50
C ALA A 39 -12.17 -6.81 -0.16
N ASP A 40 -13.14 -7.54 0.38
CA ASP A 40 -12.99 -8.33 1.62
C ASP A 40 -12.42 -7.54 2.81
N GLY A 41 -12.82 -6.26 2.93
CA GLY A 41 -12.34 -5.39 4.01
C GLY A 41 -10.89 -4.90 3.83
N ILE A 42 -10.27 -5.14 2.68
CA ILE A 42 -8.92 -4.69 2.35
C ILE A 42 -8.99 -3.61 1.27
N LEU A 43 -8.50 -2.42 1.58
CA LEU A 43 -8.22 -1.38 0.59
C LEU A 43 -6.80 -1.58 0.06
N ALA A 44 -6.60 -1.70 -1.25
CA ALA A 44 -5.30 -1.98 -1.85
C ALA A 44 -4.98 -1.08 -3.04
N MET A 45 -3.69 -0.88 -3.30
CA MET A 45 -3.15 -0.15 -4.45
C MET A 45 -1.72 -0.59 -4.74
N THR A 46 -1.36 -0.73 -6.02
CA THR A 46 0.05 -0.91 -6.41
C THR A 46 0.71 0.45 -6.67
N MET A 47 1.96 0.61 -6.26
CA MET A 47 2.82 1.75 -6.61
C MET A 47 4.05 1.24 -7.34
N ILE A 48 4.32 1.71 -8.54
CA ILE A 48 5.45 1.30 -9.37
C ILE A 48 6.46 2.45 -9.40
N GLN A 49 7.71 2.18 -9.01
CA GLN A 49 8.76 3.19 -9.06
C GLN A 49 9.17 3.44 -10.52
N GLU A 50 9.56 4.66 -10.84
CA GLU A 50 10.19 4.97 -12.12
C GLU A 50 11.42 4.08 -12.36
N ALA A 51 11.39 3.32 -13.47
CA ALA A 51 12.42 2.37 -13.85
C ALA A 51 12.78 1.33 -12.75
N GLN A 52 13.69 0.41 -13.05
CA GLN A 52 14.26 -0.57 -12.10
C GLN A 52 13.37 -1.74 -11.63
N GLY A 53 12.11 -1.82 -12.09
CA GLY A 53 11.23 -2.97 -11.78
C GLY A 53 10.90 -3.11 -10.30
N TRP A 54 11.02 -2.01 -9.54
CA TRP A 54 10.66 -1.92 -8.14
C TRP A 54 9.22 -1.46 -8.01
N ASN A 55 8.44 -2.15 -7.18
CA ASN A 55 7.08 -1.77 -6.88
C ASN A 55 6.74 -2.10 -5.42
N CYS A 56 5.74 -1.39 -4.92
CA CYS A 56 5.16 -1.61 -3.62
C CYS A 56 3.69 -1.99 -3.76
N GLN A 57 3.24 -2.94 -2.95
CA GLN A 57 1.83 -3.18 -2.70
C GLN A 57 1.45 -2.48 -1.41
N ARG A 58 0.53 -1.52 -1.52
CA ARG A 58 -0.05 -0.82 -0.40
C ARG A 58 -1.38 -1.46 -0.03
N ALA A 59 -1.61 -1.65 1.26
CA ALA A 59 -2.88 -2.12 1.76
C ALA A 59 -3.26 -1.51 3.12
N LEU A 60 -4.54 -1.28 3.31
CA LEU A 60 -5.15 -0.93 4.59
C LEU A 60 -6.27 -1.92 4.89
N SER A 61 -6.25 -2.51 6.08
CA SER A 61 -7.39 -3.26 6.63
C SER A 61 -7.64 -2.83 8.08
N ALA A 62 -8.71 -3.34 8.68
CA ALA A 62 -8.97 -3.16 10.09
C ALA A 62 -9.57 -4.44 10.68
N ARG A 63 -9.11 -4.81 11.88
CA ARG A 63 -9.59 -5.94 12.66
C ARG A 63 -9.75 -5.51 14.11
N ASN A 64 -10.94 -5.70 14.68
CA ASN A 64 -11.29 -5.20 16.02
C ASN A 64 -11.04 -3.68 16.14
N ASN A 65 -10.21 -3.27 17.09
CA ASN A 65 -9.76 -1.89 17.29
C ASN A 65 -8.37 -1.60 16.69
N VAL A 66 -7.86 -2.49 15.84
CA VAL A 66 -6.52 -2.38 15.23
C VAL A 66 -6.65 -2.07 13.74
N VAL A 67 -5.91 -1.06 13.28
CA VAL A 67 -5.72 -0.77 11.85
C VAL A 67 -4.41 -1.40 11.39
N ILE A 68 -4.46 -2.10 10.26
CA ILE A 68 -3.30 -2.73 9.64
C ILE A 68 -2.93 -1.89 8.41
N ASP A 69 -1.77 -1.22 8.46
CA ASP A 69 -1.19 -0.50 7.31
C ASP A 69 0.04 -1.24 6.80
N LEU A 70 -0.04 -1.70 5.55
CA LEU A 70 0.96 -2.52 4.90
C LEU A 70 1.53 -1.79 3.68
N GLU A 71 2.86 -1.76 3.60
CA GLU A 71 3.60 -1.41 2.40
C GLU A 71 4.67 -2.47 2.16
N LEU A 72 4.41 -3.33 1.16
CA LEU A 72 5.32 -4.42 0.80
C LEU A 72 6.03 -4.08 -0.50
N CYS A 73 7.32 -3.78 -0.43
CA CYS A 73 8.13 -3.35 -1.56
C CYS A 73 9.14 -4.41 -1.98
N GLY A 74 9.40 -4.49 -3.28
CA GLY A 74 10.34 -5.44 -3.84
C GLY A 74 10.43 -5.33 -5.36
N ARG A 75 11.18 -6.24 -5.97
CA ARG A 75 11.16 -6.44 -7.42
C ARG A 75 9.93 -7.25 -7.81
N ASN A 76 9.08 -6.69 -8.68
CA ASN A 76 7.91 -7.36 -9.25
C ASN A 76 6.97 -8.04 -8.22
N VAL A 77 6.72 -7.39 -7.08
CA VAL A 77 5.83 -7.91 -6.03
C VAL A 77 4.39 -7.98 -6.57
N PRO A 78 3.76 -9.16 -6.67
CA PRO A 78 2.42 -9.26 -7.22
C PRO A 78 1.38 -8.82 -6.17
N GLY A 79 0.29 -8.18 -6.62
CA GLY A 79 -0.79 -7.74 -5.70
C GLY A 79 -1.49 -8.89 -4.98
N SER A 80 -1.42 -10.11 -5.52
CA SER A 80 -2.03 -11.31 -4.93
C SER A 80 -1.42 -11.73 -3.58
N VAL A 81 -0.26 -11.19 -3.18
CA VAL A 81 0.30 -11.46 -1.84
C VAL A 81 -0.40 -10.67 -0.74
N VAL A 82 -1.07 -9.56 -1.06
CA VAL A 82 -1.69 -8.66 -0.07
C VAL A 82 -2.67 -9.40 0.85
N PRO A 83 -3.64 -10.18 0.33
CA PRO A 83 -4.58 -10.90 1.20
C PRO A 83 -3.88 -11.86 2.15
N GLN A 84 -2.82 -12.55 1.69
CA GLN A 84 -2.09 -13.51 2.53
C GLN A 84 -1.42 -12.83 3.73
N PHE A 85 -0.80 -11.67 3.51
CA PHE A 85 -0.19 -10.88 4.58
C PHE A 85 -1.23 -10.34 5.55
N VAL A 86 -2.33 -9.78 5.04
CA VAL A 86 -3.39 -9.23 5.89
C VAL A 86 -4.00 -10.33 6.76
N THR A 87 -4.38 -11.48 6.18
CA THR A 87 -4.94 -12.61 6.94
C THR A 87 -3.98 -13.11 8.02
N ALA A 88 -2.68 -13.16 7.73
CA ALA A 88 -1.69 -13.57 8.72
C ALA A 88 -1.60 -12.58 9.90
N VAL A 89 -1.80 -11.28 9.66
CA VAL A 89 -1.83 -10.27 10.72
C VAL A 89 -3.17 -10.30 11.46
N ASP A 90 -4.29 -10.47 10.77
CA ASP A 90 -5.62 -10.62 11.38
C ASP A 90 -5.64 -11.75 12.40
N ASN A 91 -5.09 -12.92 12.04
CA ASN A 91 -4.98 -14.06 12.95
C ASN A 91 -4.18 -13.75 14.22
N LYS A 92 -3.15 -12.89 14.11
CA LYS A 92 -2.37 -12.43 15.27
C LYS A 92 -3.18 -11.47 16.12
N VAL A 93 -3.94 -10.56 15.51
CA VAL A 93 -4.81 -9.63 16.24
C VAL A 93 -5.88 -10.41 17.00
N ASP A 94 -6.52 -11.38 16.36
CA ASP A 94 -7.55 -12.22 16.99
C ASP A 94 -7.00 -13.03 18.17
N ALA A 95 -5.75 -13.52 18.07
CA ALA A 95 -5.12 -14.27 19.15
C ALA A 95 -4.76 -13.41 20.39
N GLN A 96 -4.86 -12.08 20.29
CA GLN A 96 -4.62 -11.13 21.39
C GLN A 96 -5.91 -10.48 21.90
N SER A 97 -7.07 -10.88 21.36
CA SER A 97 -8.38 -10.28 21.65
C SER A 97 -9.15 -11.06 22.72
#